data_AF-A0A952SAM0-F1
#
_entry.id   AF-A0A952SAM0-F1
#
_cell.length_a   1.000
_cell.length_b   1.000
_cell.length_c   1.000
_cell.angle_alpha   90.00
_cell.angle_beta   90.00
_cell.angle_gamma   90.00
#
_symmetry.space_group_name_H-M   'P 1'
#
loop_
_entity.id
_entity.type
_entity.pdbx_description
1 polymer ?
#
loop_
_entity_poly.entity_id
_entity_poly.type
_entity_poly.pdbx_seq_one_letter_code
_entity_poly.pdbx_strand_id
1 'polypeptide(L)'
;MKTVVRSLIFGMLLVLALAGGVMAQDKPCLDDEGKALDAEFRAKFDKKERAIREEAVAAGKKFLAKYGECPESADFATYLKSALPQMEDRIEREKKAEALKKLEDRFFAGLTAKNWDEVYAAGKALLSENADKYRPAELVLGSIGLDETQKNPRVTKYNDDTLMYAKMALADIEAGKKFEPWGFAPFAYKNKEDAIGWLNYTIGYILAFDKNNKREGATYLFKATQVASDTVGIAEVYRVIGSYYVDEMNKRIEELQALVAAQSPTDTEEVKAQKIAAIKEKQGLINGTVERALDAYGRAHAIAKKDPKNKPFAESLYTRLQDLYKIRFNKLDGLDAWVTTAVSKPMTDPRTAIAPVLDPEPSAAAEQPVTPVTTANTDMKGSSESASAAVQPAKTPAKRPAPKKKGTR
;
A
#
# COMPACT_ATOMS: atom_id res chain seq x y z
N MET A 1 -9.73 13.44 -18.96
CA MET A 1 -10.90 13.49 -19.87
C MET A 1 -12.14 13.67 -19.03
N LYS A 2 -12.89 14.75 -19.30
CA LYS A 2 -14.11 15.14 -18.57
C LYS A 2 -15.32 14.54 -19.28
N THR A 3 -16.18 13.84 -18.56
CA THR A 3 -17.54 13.45 -19.02
C THR A 3 -18.49 13.50 -17.81
N VAL A 4 -19.23 14.60 -17.66
CA VAL A 4 -20.64 14.80 -18.08
C VAL A 4 -21.62 14.16 -17.10
N VAL A 5 -22.04 14.96 -16.11
CA VAL A 5 -23.18 14.71 -15.24
C VAL A 5 -24.45 15.15 -15.98
N ARG A 6 -25.35 14.20 -16.27
CA ARG A 6 -26.70 14.48 -16.76
C ARG A 6 -27.54 15.04 -15.62
N SER A 7 -27.65 16.37 -15.56
CA SER A 7 -28.74 17.07 -14.87
C SER A 7 -30.03 16.89 -15.66
N LEU A 8 -31.05 16.30 -15.03
CA LEU A 8 -32.42 16.41 -15.49
C LEU A 8 -33.04 17.62 -14.79
N ILE A 9 -33.06 18.71 -15.54
CA ILE A 9 -33.66 20.00 -15.24
C ILE A 9 -35.17 19.83 -15.43
N PHE A 10 -35.95 19.86 -14.35
CA PHE A 10 -37.35 20.29 -14.42
C PHE A 10 -37.39 21.75 -13.99
N GLY A 11 -37.20 22.61 -14.98
CA GLY A 11 -37.39 24.05 -14.83
C GLY A 11 -38.88 24.36 -14.84
N MET A 12 -39.34 25.03 -13.80
CA MET A 12 -40.54 25.84 -13.88
C MET A 12 -40.17 27.26 -13.46
N LEU A 13 -39.98 28.10 -14.47
CA LEU A 13 -39.79 29.54 -14.37
C LEU A 13 -41.04 30.15 -13.74
N LEU A 14 -40.90 30.71 -12.53
CA LEU A 14 -41.93 31.55 -11.93
C LEU A 14 -41.65 33.00 -12.38
N VAL A 15 -42.45 33.47 -13.34
CA VAL A 15 -42.45 34.88 -13.78
C VAL A 15 -43.07 35.73 -12.67
N LEU A 16 -42.25 36.55 -12.02
CA LEU A 16 -42.69 37.61 -11.12
C LEU A 16 -43.28 38.76 -11.96
N ALA A 17 -44.60 38.79 -12.08
CA ALA A 17 -45.33 39.98 -12.52
C ALA A 17 -45.82 40.74 -11.28
N LEU A 18 -45.11 41.80 -10.91
CA LEU A 18 -45.59 42.85 -10.04
C LEU A 18 -46.43 43.82 -10.89
N ALA A 19 -47.75 43.79 -10.72
CA ALA A 19 -48.65 44.84 -11.15
C ALA A 19 -49.71 45.06 -10.06
N GLY A 20 -49.74 46.26 -9.51
CA GLY A 20 -50.69 46.66 -8.47
C GLY A 20 -52.10 46.90 -9.01
N GLY A 21 -53.08 46.91 -8.11
CA GLY A 21 -54.45 47.35 -8.39
C GLY A 21 -55.52 46.61 -7.61
N VAL A 22 -55.88 47.18 -6.46
CA VAL A 22 -57.12 47.09 -5.67
C VAL A 22 -58.28 46.28 -6.28
N MET A 23 -58.78 45.28 -5.56
CA MET A 23 -60.20 45.14 -5.14
C MET A 23 -60.30 44.08 -4.04
N ALA A 24 -60.76 44.51 -2.87
CA ALA A 24 -61.31 43.63 -1.84
C ALA A 24 -62.61 43.03 -2.37
N GLN A 25 -62.53 41.81 -2.88
CA GLN A 25 -63.62 40.85 -2.84
C GLN A 25 -63.17 39.76 -1.88
N ASP A 26 -64.06 39.41 -0.94
CA ASP A 26 -63.93 38.32 0.03
C ASP A 26 -63.68 36.97 -0.68
N LYS A 27 -62.48 36.77 -1.20
CA LYS A 27 -61.98 35.43 -1.45
C LYS A 27 -61.62 34.88 -0.07
N PRO A 28 -62.28 33.81 0.40
CA PRO A 28 -61.89 33.18 1.66
C PRO A 28 -60.38 32.92 1.58
N CYS A 29 -59.66 33.34 2.61
CA CYS A 29 -58.20 33.30 2.60
C CYS A 29 -57.73 31.84 2.45
N LEU A 30 -58.54 30.89 2.90
CA LEU A 30 -58.37 29.46 2.64
C LEU A 30 -59.48 28.91 1.72
N ASP A 31 -59.16 28.69 0.44
CA ASP A 31 -60.05 28.04 -0.54
C ASP A 31 -59.92 26.50 -0.51
N ASP A 32 -60.67 25.82 -1.38
CA ASP A 32 -60.67 24.35 -1.46
C ASP A 32 -59.29 23.78 -1.83
N GLU A 33 -58.47 24.54 -2.56
CA GLU A 33 -57.09 24.16 -2.88
C GLU A 33 -56.20 24.22 -1.64
N GLY A 34 -56.35 25.25 -0.79
CA GLY A 34 -55.67 25.33 0.50
C GLY A 34 -56.02 24.15 1.41
N LYS A 35 -57.30 23.80 1.50
CA LYS A 35 -57.77 22.61 2.24
C LYS A 35 -57.22 21.31 1.65
N ALA A 36 -57.15 21.20 0.33
CA ALA A 36 -56.59 20.04 -0.35
C ALA A 36 -55.09 19.88 -0.08
N LEU A 37 -54.32 20.97 -0.10
CA LEU A 37 -52.88 20.96 0.21
C LEU A 37 -52.60 20.60 1.67
N ASP A 38 -53.41 21.10 2.61
CA ASP A 38 -53.35 20.69 4.03
C ASP A 38 -53.64 19.18 4.16
N ALA A 39 -54.74 18.70 3.60
CA ALA A 39 -55.11 17.30 3.61
C ALA A 39 -54.01 16.41 2.98
N GLU A 40 -53.43 16.84 1.85
CA GLU A 40 -52.34 16.14 1.18
C GLU A 40 -51.09 16.07 2.06
N PHE A 41 -50.68 17.20 2.66
CA PHE A 41 -49.56 17.22 3.60
C PHE A 41 -49.80 16.23 4.74
N ARG A 42 -50.97 16.32 5.41
CA ARG A 42 -51.32 15.49 6.57
C ARG A 42 -51.43 14.01 6.23
N ALA A 43 -51.87 13.67 5.03
CA ALA A 43 -51.96 12.28 4.58
C ALA A 43 -50.59 11.65 4.28
N LYS A 44 -49.55 12.46 4.04
CA LYS A 44 -48.26 12.00 3.51
C LYS A 44 -47.07 12.19 4.46
N PHE A 45 -47.11 13.18 5.36
CA PHE A 45 -45.94 13.57 6.16
C PHE A 45 -45.45 12.48 7.14
N ASP A 46 -46.35 11.60 7.61
CA ASP A 46 -46.06 10.51 8.55
C ASP A 46 -45.60 9.22 7.87
N LYS A 47 -45.66 9.15 6.53
CA LYS A 47 -45.37 7.93 5.78
C LYS A 47 -43.89 7.58 5.81
N LYS A 48 -43.60 6.27 5.80
CA LYS A 48 -42.23 5.73 5.88
C LYS A 48 -41.44 5.87 4.59
N GLU A 49 -42.10 5.99 3.45
CA GLU A 49 -41.46 6.12 2.15
C GLU A 49 -40.94 7.55 1.92
N ARG A 50 -39.68 7.68 1.49
CA ARG A 50 -39.05 8.99 1.28
C ARG A 50 -39.76 9.79 0.18
N ALA A 51 -40.10 9.14 -0.94
CA ALA A 51 -40.79 9.79 -2.05
C ALA A 51 -42.12 10.43 -1.60
N ILE A 52 -42.88 9.73 -0.76
CA ILE A 52 -44.15 10.25 -0.22
C ILE A 52 -43.90 11.45 0.72
N ARG A 53 -42.84 11.43 1.53
CA ARG A 53 -42.46 12.60 2.34
C ARG A 53 -41.99 13.78 1.50
N GLU A 54 -41.32 13.56 0.38
CA GLU A 54 -40.94 14.63 -0.56
C GLU A 54 -42.18 15.32 -1.15
N GLU A 55 -43.21 14.54 -1.49
CA GLU A 55 -44.51 15.08 -1.90
C GLU A 55 -45.18 15.88 -0.77
N ALA A 56 -45.14 15.39 0.47
CA ALA A 56 -45.64 16.14 1.62
C ALA A 56 -44.93 17.49 1.77
N VAL A 57 -43.58 17.52 1.70
CA VAL A 57 -42.80 18.76 1.74
C VAL A 57 -43.17 19.69 0.60
N ALA A 58 -43.35 19.17 -0.62
CA ALA A 58 -43.77 19.97 -1.77
C ALA A 58 -45.17 20.59 -1.57
N ALA A 59 -46.12 19.82 -1.03
CA ALA A 59 -47.47 20.30 -0.70
C ALA A 59 -47.42 21.39 0.39
N GLY A 60 -46.67 21.17 1.48
CA GLY A 60 -46.51 22.15 2.55
C GLY A 60 -45.83 23.44 2.09
N LYS A 61 -44.82 23.36 1.21
CA LYS A 61 -44.20 24.55 0.60
C LYS A 61 -45.17 25.33 -0.27
N LYS A 62 -45.96 24.64 -1.10
CA LYS A 62 -47.01 25.28 -1.91
C LYS A 62 -48.07 25.94 -1.02
N PHE A 63 -48.46 25.28 0.08
CA PHE A 63 -49.36 25.84 1.07
C PHE A 63 -48.81 27.14 1.67
N LEU A 64 -47.57 27.13 2.19
CA LEU A 64 -46.96 28.34 2.75
C LEU A 64 -46.81 29.47 1.73
N ALA A 65 -46.44 29.16 0.49
CA ALA A 65 -46.26 30.16 -0.55
C ALA A 65 -47.56 30.90 -0.90
N LYS A 66 -48.71 30.21 -0.83
CA LYS A 66 -50.01 30.76 -1.25
C LYS A 66 -50.89 31.22 -0.08
N TYR A 67 -50.82 30.54 1.05
CA TYR A 67 -51.71 30.72 2.20
C TYR A 67 -50.96 30.97 3.52
N GLY A 68 -49.63 31.13 3.50
CA GLY A 68 -48.80 31.26 4.71
C GLY A 68 -49.01 32.55 5.53
N GLU A 69 -49.64 33.57 4.91
CA GLU A 69 -49.99 34.86 5.52
C GLU A 69 -51.50 34.99 5.81
N CYS A 70 -52.27 33.93 5.57
CA CYS A 70 -53.71 33.93 5.83
C CYS A 70 -54.02 33.76 7.32
N PRO A 71 -54.87 34.63 7.91
CA PRO A 71 -55.26 34.49 9.32
C PRO A 71 -55.93 33.16 9.63
N GLU A 72 -56.77 32.67 8.72
CA GLU A 72 -57.54 31.41 8.88
C GLU A 72 -56.67 30.15 8.88
N SER A 73 -55.44 30.23 8.36
CA SER A 73 -54.47 29.13 8.30
C SER A 73 -53.28 29.32 9.25
N ALA A 74 -53.32 30.35 10.11
CA ALA A 74 -52.17 30.78 10.90
C ALA A 74 -51.52 29.64 11.71
N ASP A 75 -52.33 28.76 12.30
CA ASP A 75 -51.84 27.61 13.09
C ASP A 75 -51.08 26.60 12.22
N PHE A 76 -51.64 26.23 11.07
CA PHE A 76 -51.01 25.27 10.17
C PHE A 76 -49.80 25.88 9.45
N ALA A 77 -49.88 27.16 9.06
CA ALA A 77 -48.75 27.90 8.52
C ALA A 77 -47.59 27.99 9.54
N THR A 78 -47.88 28.25 10.81
CA THR A 78 -46.88 28.25 11.90
C THR A 78 -46.25 26.88 12.07
N TYR A 79 -47.06 25.82 12.08
CA TYR A 79 -46.57 24.45 12.12
C TYR A 79 -45.65 24.14 10.93
N LEU A 80 -46.06 24.44 9.70
CA LEU A 80 -45.27 24.18 8.49
C LEU A 80 -43.96 24.97 8.46
N LYS A 81 -43.96 26.24 8.91
CA LYS A 81 -42.75 27.06 9.05
C LYS A 81 -41.71 26.40 9.97
N SER A 82 -42.16 25.65 10.99
CA SER A 82 -41.27 24.86 11.86
C SER A 82 -40.95 23.46 11.34
N ALA A 83 -41.92 22.76 10.75
CA ALA A 83 -41.82 21.35 10.40
C ALA A 83 -41.06 21.11 9.09
N LEU A 84 -41.27 21.95 8.07
CA LEU A 84 -40.67 21.75 6.75
C LEU A 84 -39.14 21.72 6.78
N PRO A 85 -38.42 22.64 7.45
CA PRO A 85 -36.95 22.57 7.50
C PRO A 85 -36.44 21.24 8.09
N GLN A 86 -37.10 20.73 9.14
CA GLN A 86 -36.72 19.46 9.76
C GLN A 86 -36.99 18.26 8.85
N MET A 87 -38.10 18.29 8.10
CA MET A 87 -38.43 17.25 7.12
C MET A 87 -37.47 17.25 5.93
N GLU A 88 -37.10 18.43 5.43
CA GLU A 88 -36.11 18.58 4.36
C GLU A 88 -34.74 18.06 4.79
N ASP A 89 -34.27 18.47 5.97
CA ASP A 89 -33.01 17.98 6.55
C ASP A 89 -33.03 16.46 6.70
N ARG A 90 -34.16 15.89 7.13
CA ARG A 90 -34.33 14.44 7.25
C ARG A 90 -34.24 13.75 5.88
N ILE A 91 -34.95 14.26 4.88
CA ILE A 91 -34.93 13.71 3.51
C ILE A 91 -33.52 13.74 2.93
N GLU A 92 -32.79 14.85 3.11
CA GLU A 92 -31.41 14.97 2.63
C GLU A 92 -30.46 14.04 3.38
N ARG A 93 -30.61 13.87 4.70
CA ARG A 93 -29.87 12.84 5.46
C ARG A 93 -30.15 11.43 4.94
N GLU A 94 -31.41 11.11 4.63
CA GLU A 94 -31.80 9.80 4.08
C GLU A 94 -31.23 9.57 2.67
N LYS A 95 -31.22 10.59 1.79
CA LYS A 95 -30.58 10.50 0.48
C LYS A 95 -29.08 10.22 0.59
N LYS A 96 -28.39 10.97 1.45
CA LYS A 96 -26.96 10.77 1.73
C LYS A 96 -26.70 9.37 2.28
N ALA A 97 -27.51 8.91 3.24
CA ALA A 97 -27.39 7.57 3.80
C ALA A 97 -27.61 6.47 2.74
N GLU A 98 -28.58 6.63 1.83
CA GLU A 98 -28.79 5.69 0.74
C GLU A 98 -27.63 5.68 -0.27
N ALA A 99 -27.14 6.85 -0.67
CA ALA A 99 -25.98 6.96 -1.56
C ALA A 99 -24.74 6.30 -0.93
N LEU A 100 -24.51 6.54 0.35
CA LEU A 100 -23.40 5.96 1.09
C LEU A 100 -23.53 4.44 1.22
N LYS A 101 -24.74 3.94 1.51
CA LYS A 101 -25.01 2.50 1.54
C LYS A 101 -24.74 1.83 0.19
N LYS A 102 -25.10 2.47 -0.93
CA LYS A 102 -24.78 1.95 -2.27
C LYS A 102 -23.26 1.86 -2.50
N LEU A 103 -22.48 2.80 -1.97
CA LEU A 103 -21.02 2.73 -2.02
C LEU A 103 -20.47 1.58 -1.15
N GLU A 104 -21.01 1.40 0.07
CA GLU A 104 -20.66 0.26 0.93
C GLU A 104 -20.95 -1.07 0.23
N ASP A 105 -22.15 -1.23 -0.31
CA ASP A 105 -22.58 -2.45 -1.01
C ASP A 105 -21.66 -2.76 -2.21
N ARG A 106 -21.32 -1.74 -3.01
CA ARG A 106 -20.38 -1.88 -4.13
C ARG A 106 -18.98 -2.28 -3.67
N PHE A 107 -18.47 -1.66 -2.61
CA PHE A 107 -17.16 -1.96 -2.05
C PHE A 107 -17.08 -3.43 -1.57
N PHE A 108 -18.05 -3.88 -0.77
CA PHE A 108 -18.06 -5.24 -0.22
C PHE A 108 -18.40 -6.31 -1.27
N ALA A 109 -19.28 -6.01 -2.23
CA ALA A 109 -19.50 -6.88 -3.37
C ALA A 109 -18.23 -7.02 -4.22
N GLY A 110 -17.53 -5.91 -4.47
CA GLY A 110 -16.24 -5.89 -5.15
C GLY A 110 -15.20 -6.75 -4.42
N LEU A 111 -15.11 -6.66 -3.09
CA LEU A 111 -14.20 -7.48 -2.29
C LEU A 111 -14.50 -8.98 -2.42
N THR A 112 -15.78 -9.34 -2.36
CA THR A 112 -16.23 -10.72 -2.48
C THR A 112 -15.95 -11.28 -3.88
N ALA A 113 -16.23 -10.50 -4.92
CA ALA A 113 -16.03 -10.87 -6.31
C ALA A 113 -14.57 -10.73 -6.79
N LYS A 114 -13.69 -10.18 -5.96
CA LYS A 114 -12.32 -9.78 -6.34
C LYS A 114 -12.28 -8.80 -7.52
N ASN A 115 -13.31 -7.95 -7.63
CA ASN A 115 -13.35 -6.88 -8.61
C ASN A 115 -12.63 -5.64 -8.04
N TRP A 116 -11.31 -5.61 -8.19
CA TRP A 116 -10.48 -4.59 -7.58
C TRP A 116 -10.73 -3.18 -8.13
N ASP A 117 -11.11 -3.04 -9.40
CA ASP A 117 -11.49 -1.74 -9.96
C ASP A 117 -12.66 -1.12 -9.18
N GLU A 118 -13.67 -1.94 -8.86
CA GLU A 118 -14.82 -1.50 -8.07
C GLU A 118 -14.45 -1.25 -6.60
N VAL A 119 -13.59 -2.10 -6.00
CA VAL A 119 -13.11 -1.90 -4.62
C VAL A 119 -12.34 -0.59 -4.50
N TYR A 120 -11.45 -0.28 -5.43
CA TYR A 120 -10.77 1.00 -5.45
C TYR A 120 -11.77 2.13 -5.62
N ALA A 121 -12.59 2.12 -6.68
CA ALA A 121 -13.54 3.19 -6.97
C ALA A 121 -14.48 3.50 -5.79
N ALA A 122 -15.15 2.48 -5.24
CA ALA A 122 -16.05 2.66 -4.10
C ALA A 122 -15.28 3.02 -2.82
N GLY A 123 -14.10 2.44 -2.59
CA GLY A 123 -13.26 2.73 -1.42
C GLY A 123 -12.80 4.18 -1.37
N LYS A 124 -12.34 4.77 -2.49
CA LYS A 124 -11.95 6.20 -2.52
C LYS A 124 -13.15 7.11 -2.25
N ALA A 125 -14.32 6.76 -2.79
CA ALA A 125 -15.55 7.51 -2.56
C ALA A 125 -15.97 7.46 -1.09
N LEU A 126 -15.98 6.28 -0.47
CA LEU A 126 -16.29 6.12 0.96
C LEU A 126 -15.35 6.96 1.85
N LEU A 127 -14.05 6.93 1.58
CA LEU A 127 -13.07 7.72 2.32
C LEU A 127 -13.25 9.23 2.13
N SER A 128 -13.70 9.66 0.95
CA SER A 128 -13.97 11.08 0.67
C SER A 128 -15.23 11.58 1.39
N GLU A 129 -16.24 10.72 1.53
CA GLU A 129 -17.50 11.07 2.23
C GLU A 129 -17.32 11.09 3.75
N ASN A 130 -16.61 10.09 4.31
CA ASN A 130 -16.37 10.01 5.75
C ASN A 130 -15.11 9.19 6.07
N ALA A 131 -13.95 9.85 6.02
CA ALA A 131 -12.65 9.21 6.29
C ALA A 131 -12.59 8.55 7.66
N ASP A 132 -13.22 9.12 8.70
CA ASP A 132 -13.17 8.56 10.06
C ASP A 132 -13.94 7.25 10.17
N LYS A 133 -15.12 7.17 9.55
CA LYS A 133 -15.91 5.94 9.52
C LYS A 133 -15.27 4.87 8.64
N TYR A 134 -14.72 5.25 7.49
CA TYR A 134 -14.26 4.31 6.46
C TYR A 134 -12.76 4.11 6.40
N ARG A 135 -11.98 4.66 7.34
CA ARG A 135 -10.53 4.47 7.42
C ARG A 135 -10.05 3.02 7.25
N PRO A 136 -10.75 1.98 7.75
CA PRO A 136 -10.38 0.59 7.47
C PRO A 136 -10.30 0.21 5.99
N ALA A 137 -10.98 0.94 5.09
CA ALA A 137 -10.84 0.78 3.65
C ALA A 137 -9.44 1.17 3.16
N GLU A 138 -8.75 2.13 3.78
CA GLU A 138 -7.37 2.49 3.43
C GLU A 138 -6.43 1.29 3.55
N LEU A 139 -6.60 0.48 4.60
CA LEU A 139 -5.82 -0.74 4.83
C LEU A 139 -6.08 -1.80 3.75
N VAL A 140 -7.34 -1.92 3.32
CA VAL A 140 -7.74 -2.82 2.22
C VAL A 140 -7.08 -2.38 0.92
N LEU A 141 -7.23 -1.10 0.55
CA LEU A 141 -6.65 -0.54 -0.67
C LEU A 141 -5.11 -0.63 -0.65
N GLY A 142 -4.49 -0.39 0.51
CA GLY A 142 -3.06 -0.54 0.74
C GLY A 142 -2.53 -1.97 0.72
N SER A 143 -3.39 -2.99 0.57
CA SER A 143 -3.00 -4.41 0.54
C SER A 143 -3.08 -5.05 -0.83
N ILE A 144 -4.04 -4.65 -1.67
CA ILE A 144 -4.43 -5.40 -2.86
C ILE A 144 -3.26 -5.62 -3.83
N GLY A 145 -2.43 -4.60 -4.04
CA GLY A 145 -1.31 -4.68 -4.98
C GLY A 145 -0.27 -5.73 -4.63
N LEU A 146 -0.10 -6.10 -3.36
CA LEU A 146 0.83 -7.19 -2.97
C LEU A 146 0.38 -8.52 -3.58
N ASP A 147 -0.88 -8.92 -3.32
CA ASP A 147 -1.44 -10.19 -3.77
C ASP A 147 -1.44 -10.27 -5.30
N GLU A 148 -1.75 -9.17 -5.99
CA GLU A 148 -1.75 -9.07 -7.44
C GLU A 148 -0.34 -9.10 -8.04
N THR A 149 0.64 -8.45 -7.39
CA THR A 149 2.05 -8.45 -7.82
C THR A 149 2.72 -9.81 -7.64
N GLN A 150 2.23 -10.63 -6.69
CA GLN A 150 2.74 -11.98 -6.46
C GLN A 150 2.20 -13.05 -7.42
N LYS A 151 1.19 -12.72 -8.24
CA LYS A 151 0.67 -13.65 -9.26
C LYS A 151 1.68 -13.94 -10.35
N ASN A 152 1.43 -15.03 -11.08
CA ASN A 152 2.13 -15.37 -12.31
C ASN A 152 1.10 -15.61 -13.44
N PRO A 153 1.01 -14.75 -14.47
CA PRO A 153 1.81 -13.53 -14.64
C PRO A 153 1.48 -12.48 -13.57
N ARG A 154 2.45 -11.59 -13.32
CA ARG A 154 2.33 -10.49 -12.37
C ARG A 154 1.27 -9.49 -12.85
N VAL A 155 0.45 -8.98 -11.93
CA VAL A 155 -0.52 -7.90 -12.20
C VAL A 155 -0.10 -6.65 -11.42
N THR A 156 0.34 -5.60 -12.12
CA THR A 156 0.87 -4.36 -11.50
C THR A 156 -0.07 -3.16 -11.60
N LYS A 157 -1.22 -3.33 -12.27
CA LYS A 157 -2.22 -2.28 -12.52
C LYS A 157 -2.58 -1.46 -11.26
N TYR A 158 -2.63 -2.11 -10.10
CA TYR A 158 -3.10 -1.51 -8.86
C TYR A 158 -1.99 -0.95 -7.96
N ASN A 159 -0.72 -1.07 -8.38
CA ASN A 159 0.41 -0.82 -7.50
C ASN A 159 0.56 0.64 -7.08
N ASP A 160 0.26 1.59 -7.96
CA ASP A 160 0.37 3.02 -7.62
C ASP A 160 -0.65 3.42 -6.56
N ASP A 161 -1.91 3.02 -6.73
CA ASP A 161 -2.95 3.23 -5.72
C ASP A 161 -2.62 2.47 -4.43
N THR A 162 -2.15 1.21 -4.52
CA THR A 162 -1.75 0.42 -3.34
C THR A 162 -0.66 1.14 -2.56
N LEU A 163 0.39 1.63 -3.23
CA LEU A 163 1.49 2.36 -2.59
C LEU A 163 1.00 3.64 -1.91
N MET A 164 0.12 4.39 -2.56
CA MET A 164 -0.47 5.61 -2.00
C MET A 164 -1.24 5.30 -0.72
N TYR A 165 -2.19 4.34 -0.76
CA TYR A 165 -3.01 4.00 0.39
C TYR A 165 -2.21 3.32 1.51
N ALA A 166 -1.21 2.49 1.18
CA ALA A 166 -0.36 1.87 2.19
C ALA A 166 0.49 2.90 2.95
N LYS A 167 1.07 3.88 2.22
CA LYS A 167 1.83 4.99 2.84
C LYS A 167 0.92 5.89 3.68
N MET A 168 -0.28 6.19 3.19
CA MET A 168 -1.27 6.98 3.93
C MET A 168 -1.72 6.27 5.20
N ALA A 169 -2.03 4.97 5.13
CA ALA A 169 -2.43 4.18 6.29
C ALA A 169 -1.30 4.13 7.34
N LEU A 170 -0.04 3.98 6.93
CA LEU A 170 1.09 4.05 7.86
C LEU A 170 1.19 5.41 8.56
N ALA A 171 1.08 6.51 7.80
CA ALA A 171 1.10 7.86 8.36
C ALA A 171 -0.06 8.10 9.34
N ASP A 172 -1.24 7.57 9.04
CA ASP A 172 -2.42 7.70 9.89
C ASP A 172 -2.33 6.86 11.16
N ILE A 173 -1.72 5.67 11.09
CA ILE A 173 -1.40 4.85 12.25
C ILE A 173 -0.38 5.55 13.16
N GLU A 174 0.65 6.18 12.57
CA GLU A 174 1.66 6.96 13.29
C GLU A 174 1.04 8.20 13.95
N ALA A 175 0.08 8.85 13.28
CA ALA A 175 -0.70 9.97 13.82
C ALA A 175 -1.75 9.55 14.88
N GLY A 176 -1.85 8.26 15.22
CA GLY A 176 -2.78 7.77 16.24
C GLY A 176 -4.24 7.71 15.81
N LYS A 177 -4.52 7.76 14.49
CA LYS A 177 -5.89 7.62 14.00
C LYS A 177 -6.41 6.20 14.22
N LYS A 178 -7.72 6.07 14.42
CA LYS A 178 -8.36 4.79 14.73
C LYS A 178 -8.72 4.01 13.46
N PHE A 179 -8.48 2.70 13.51
CA PHE A 179 -8.91 1.73 12.51
C PHE A 179 -9.74 0.66 13.23
N GLU A 180 -11.06 0.82 13.22
CA GLU A 180 -11.99 -0.12 13.85
C GLU A 180 -13.06 -0.55 12.83
N PRO A 181 -12.93 -1.75 12.22
CA PRO A 181 -11.89 -2.77 12.43
C PRO A 181 -10.53 -2.42 11.79
N TRP A 182 -9.50 -3.21 12.10
CA TRP A 182 -8.20 -3.14 11.39
C TRP A 182 -8.31 -3.74 9.98
N GLY A 183 -9.05 -3.09 9.10
CA GLY A 183 -9.32 -3.53 7.73
C GLY A 183 -10.52 -4.48 7.62
N PHE A 184 -10.85 -4.86 6.39
CA PHE A 184 -11.97 -5.75 6.07
C PHE A 184 -11.46 -7.03 5.42
N ALA A 185 -12.15 -8.15 5.65
CA ALA A 185 -11.79 -9.41 5.01
C ALA A 185 -11.83 -9.28 3.46
N PRO A 186 -10.88 -9.91 2.73
CA PRO A 186 -9.80 -10.78 3.23
C PRO A 186 -8.55 -10.06 3.76
N PHE A 187 -8.52 -8.72 3.71
CA PHE A 187 -7.39 -7.87 4.07
C PHE A 187 -7.45 -7.32 5.50
N ALA A 188 -8.06 -8.07 6.43
CA ALA A 188 -8.14 -7.69 7.84
C ALA A 188 -6.85 -8.07 8.60
N TYR A 189 -6.35 -7.15 9.42
CA TYR A 189 -5.16 -7.28 10.24
C TYR A 189 -5.53 -7.67 11.67
N LYS A 190 -4.63 -8.37 12.35
CA LYS A 190 -4.86 -8.81 13.74
C LYS A 190 -4.89 -7.61 14.70
N ASN A 191 -4.01 -6.65 14.48
CA ASN A 191 -3.78 -5.47 15.31
C ASN A 191 -2.94 -4.43 14.54
N LYS A 192 -2.56 -3.35 15.24
CA LYS A 192 -1.72 -2.26 14.74
C LYS A 192 -0.37 -2.76 14.23
N GLU A 193 0.32 -3.60 15.00
CA GLU A 193 1.66 -4.08 14.69
C GLU A 193 1.67 -4.94 13.42
N ASP A 194 0.69 -5.83 13.30
CA ASP A 194 0.45 -6.63 12.10
C ASP A 194 0.15 -5.71 10.89
N ALA A 195 -0.62 -4.63 11.07
CA ALA A 195 -0.82 -3.60 10.04
C ALA A 195 0.47 -2.95 9.59
N ILE A 196 1.27 -2.45 10.51
CA ILE A 196 2.53 -1.80 10.17
C ILE A 196 3.45 -2.78 9.44
N GLY A 197 3.59 -4.01 9.94
CA GLY A 197 4.46 -5.03 9.32
C GLY A 197 4.07 -5.34 7.88
N TRP A 198 2.80 -5.69 7.65
CA TRP A 198 2.29 -6.07 6.33
C TRP A 198 2.22 -4.90 5.33
N LEU A 199 1.93 -3.67 5.78
CA LEU A 199 1.97 -2.49 4.90
C LEU A 199 3.40 -2.17 4.47
N ASN A 200 4.36 -2.23 5.38
CA ASN A 200 5.78 -2.08 5.03
C ASN A 200 6.24 -3.21 4.08
N TYR A 201 5.79 -4.45 4.29
CA TYR A 201 6.07 -5.55 3.35
C TYR A 201 5.48 -5.28 1.97
N THR A 202 4.22 -4.84 1.91
CA THR A 202 3.53 -4.51 0.65
C THR A 202 4.27 -3.44 -0.13
N ILE A 203 4.61 -2.32 0.51
CA ILE A 203 5.36 -1.23 -0.10
C ILE A 203 6.73 -1.73 -0.57
N GLY A 204 7.45 -2.43 0.30
CA GLY A 204 8.78 -2.93 0.02
C GLY A 204 8.83 -3.88 -1.18
N TYR A 205 7.87 -4.80 -1.26
CA TYR A 205 7.75 -5.78 -2.34
C TYR A 205 7.44 -5.10 -3.68
N ILE A 206 6.44 -4.20 -3.71
CA ILE A 206 6.07 -3.48 -4.93
C ILE A 206 7.23 -2.61 -5.42
N LEU A 207 7.91 -1.87 -4.53
CA LEU A 207 9.05 -1.05 -4.89
C LEU A 207 10.19 -1.88 -5.50
N ALA A 208 10.48 -3.05 -4.92
CA ALA A 208 11.56 -3.91 -5.39
C ALA A 208 11.26 -4.57 -6.75
N PHE A 209 10.02 -5.02 -6.97
CA PHE A 209 9.68 -5.87 -8.12
C PHE A 209 8.97 -5.16 -9.27
N ASP A 210 8.17 -4.15 -8.99
CA ASP A 210 7.46 -3.38 -10.03
C ASP A 210 8.19 -2.08 -10.34
N LYS A 211 8.55 -1.30 -9.30
CA LYS A 211 9.16 0.02 -9.49
C LYS A 211 10.67 0.01 -9.71
N ASN A 212 11.30 -1.17 -9.65
CA ASN A 212 12.75 -1.35 -9.76
C ASN A 212 13.56 -0.45 -8.79
N ASN A 213 12.97 -0.11 -7.64
CA ASN A 213 13.59 0.70 -6.59
C ASN A 213 13.89 -0.18 -5.38
N LYS A 214 14.85 -1.08 -5.56
CA LYS A 214 15.23 -2.07 -4.54
C LYS A 214 15.83 -1.44 -3.29
N ARG A 215 16.45 -0.25 -3.37
CA ARG A 215 17.01 0.45 -2.21
C ARG A 215 15.91 0.94 -1.25
N GLU A 216 14.92 1.66 -1.77
CA GLU A 216 13.77 2.07 -0.97
C GLU A 216 12.96 0.85 -0.55
N GLY A 217 12.78 -0.12 -1.45
CA GLY A 217 12.13 -1.40 -1.16
C GLY A 217 12.75 -2.12 0.04
N ALA A 218 14.07 -2.30 0.04
CA ALA A 218 14.82 -2.92 1.14
C ALA A 218 14.65 -2.16 2.47
N THR A 219 14.53 -0.83 2.43
CA THR A 219 14.28 -0.01 3.63
C THR A 219 12.90 -0.31 4.24
N TYR A 220 11.85 -0.38 3.43
CA TYR A 220 10.52 -0.76 3.93
C TYR A 220 10.48 -2.21 4.40
N LEU A 221 11.12 -3.12 3.67
CA LEU A 221 11.25 -4.52 4.09
C LEU A 221 11.97 -4.66 5.43
N PHE A 222 13.03 -3.89 5.65
CA PHE A 222 13.70 -3.83 6.95
C PHE A 222 12.74 -3.36 8.05
N LYS A 223 11.97 -2.29 7.83
CA LYS A 223 10.94 -1.87 8.80
C LYS A 223 9.93 -2.98 9.10
N ALA A 224 9.54 -3.78 8.10
CA ALA A 224 8.65 -4.92 8.29
C ALA A 224 9.25 -6.03 9.18
N THR A 225 10.59 -6.08 9.34
CA THR A 225 11.26 -7.02 10.27
C THR A 225 11.40 -6.46 11.69
N GLN A 226 11.22 -5.14 11.88
CA GLN A 226 11.38 -4.48 13.18
C GLN A 226 10.10 -4.47 14.03
N VAL A 227 8.97 -4.91 13.47
CA VAL A 227 7.66 -4.87 14.13
C VAL A 227 7.22 -6.29 14.46
N ALA A 228 6.55 -6.46 15.61
CA ALA A 228 6.01 -7.74 16.07
C ALA A 228 4.82 -8.21 15.21
N SER A 229 5.12 -8.67 14.00
CA SER A 229 4.19 -9.08 12.94
C SER A 229 4.64 -10.40 12.34
N ASP A 230 3.74 -11.13 11.69
CA ASP A 230 4.07 -12.39 10.99
C ASP A 230 5.11 -12.17 9.86
N THR A 231 5.29 -10.91 9.41
CA THR A 231 6.27 -10.52 8.39
C THR A 231 7.72 -10.83 8.77
N VAL A 232 8.06 -10.88 10.07
CA VAL A 232 9.40 -11.26 10.52
C VAL A 232 9.76 -12.70 10.16
N GLY A 233 8.74 -13.55 9.93
CA GLY A 233 8.86 -14.96 9.56
C GLY A 233 8.75 -15.22 8.06
N ILE A 234 8.76 -14.18 7.21
CA ILE A 234 8.69 -14.33 5.75
C ILE A 234 10.11 -14.32 5.18
N ALA A 235 10.58 -15.48 4.71
CA ALA A 235 11.92 -15.61 4.11
C ALA A 235 12.13 -14.66 2.92
N GLU A 236 11.07 -14.40 2.15
CA GLU A 236 11.09 -13.50 1.00
C GLU A 236 11.47 -12.06 1.37
N VAL A 237 11.09 -11.57 2.56
CA VAL A 237 11.47 -10.24 3.05
C VAL A 237 13.00 -10.10 3.06
N TYR A 238 13.68 -11.07 3.66
CA TYR A 238 15.14 -11.07 3.77
C TYR A 238 15.83 -11.37 2.44
N ARG A 239 15.26 -12.27 1.62
CA ARG A 239 15.80 -12.53 0.27
C ARG A 239 15.84 -11.27 -0.57
N VAL A 240 14.78 -10.46 -0.54
CA VAL A 240 14.71 -9.24 -1.34
C VAL A 240 15.70 -8.20 -0.83
N ILE A 241 15.85 -8.04 0.49
CA ILE A 241 16.91 -7.19 1.06
C ILE A 241 18.29 -7.69 0.61
N GLY A 242 18.55 -9.00 0.63
CA GLY A 242 19.79 -9.59 0.15
C GLY A 242 20.04 -9.30 -1.34
N SER A 243 19.01 -9.36 -2.17
CA SER A 243 19.11 -9.07 -3.61
C SER A 243 19.46 -7.61 -3.92
N TYR A 244 19.03 -6.67 -3.07
CA TYR A 244 19.49 -5.27 -3.16
C TYR A 244 21.01 -5.18 -2.98
N TYR A 245 21.55 -5.85 -1.96
CA TYR A 245 23.00 -5.84 -1.72
C TYR A 245 23.79 -6.58 -2.81
N VAL A 246 23.23 -7.62 -3.43
CA VAL A 246 23.84 -8.27 -4.59
C VAL A 246 23.96 -7.31 -5.77
N ASP A 247 22.91 -6.53 -6.07
CA ASP A 247 22.98 -5.54 -7.14
C ASP A 247 24.02 -4.45 -6.83
N GLU A 248 24.09 -3.97 -5.59
CA GLU A 248 25.10 -2.99 -5.16
C GLU A 248 26.53 -3.55 -5.20
N MET A 249 26.70 -4.83 -4.86
CA MET A 249 27.98 -5.54 -4.96
C MET A 249 28.43 -5.59 -6.42
N ASN A 250 27.56 -5.98 -7.35
CA ASN A 250 27.89 -6.08 -8.77
C ASN A 250 28.35 -4.74 -9.35
N LYS A 251 27.65 -3.64 -9.02
CA LYS A 251 28.09 -2.28 -9.41
C LYS A 251 29.48 -1.95 -8.89
N ARG A 252 29.78 -2.30 -7.63
CA ARG A 252 31.10 -2.05 -7.03
C ARG A 252 32.19 -2.91 -7.65
N ILE A 253 31.88 -4.13 -8.10
CA ILE A 253 32.79 -4.99 -8.85
C ILE A 253 33.13 -4.36 -10.21
N GLU A 254 32.15 -3.81 -10.92
CA GLU A 254 32.40 -3.09 -12.18
C GLU A 254 33.29 -1.86 -11.95
N GLU A 255 33.03 -1.08 -10.88
CA GLU A 255 33.90 0.04 -10.48
C GLU A 255 35.32 -0.41 -10.14
N LEU A 256 35.48 -1.54 -9.43
CA LEU A 256 36.79 -2.12 -9.12
C LEU A 256 37.54 -2.53 -10.40
N GLN A 257 36.86 -3.19 -11.34
CA GLN A 257 37.46 -3.60 -12.61
C GLN A 257 37.94 -2.38 -13.41
N ALA A 258 37.19 -1.28 -13.39
CA ALA A 258 37.62 -0.03 -14.01
C ALA A 258 38.86 0.57 -13.33
N LEU A 259 38.94 0.53 -11.99
CA LEU A 259 40.13 0.98 -11.25
C LEU A 259 41.37 0.14 -11.56
N VAL A 260 41.21 -1.19 -11.67
CA VAL A 260 42.28 -2.11 -12.06
C VAL A 260 42.74 -1.84 -13.49
N ALA A 261 41.82 -1.68 -14.44
CA ALA A 261 42.14 -1.39 -15.84
C ALA A 261 42.82 -0.02 -16.04
N ALA A 262 42.61 0.92 -15.13
CA ALA A 262 43.22 2.25 -15.17
C ALA A 262 44.67 2.28 -14.65
N GLN A 263 45.20 1.17 -14.12
CA GLN A 263 46.61 1.09 -13.74
C GLN A 263 47.52 1.11 -14.97
N SER A 264 48.60 1.90 -14.94
CA SER A 264 49.60 1.94 -16.00
C SER A 264 50.98 1.57 -15.46
N PRO A 265 51.77 0.75 -16.20
CA PRO A 265 53.17 0.52 -15.83
C PRO A 265 54.01 1.80 -15.89
N THR A 266 53.56 2.83 -16.62
CA THR A 266 54.24 4.12 -16.76
C THR A 266 53.85 5.16 -15.70
N ASP A 267 52.92 4.82 -14.79
CA ASP A 267 52.58 5.70 -13.67
C ASP A 267 53.81 5.95 -12.78
N THR A 268 53.90 7.12 -12.17
CA THR A 268 54.88 7.38 -11.10
C THR A 268 54.58 6.51 -9.89
N GLU A 269 55.58 6.25 -9.05
CA GLU A 269 55.39 5.44 -7.83
C GLU A 269 54.31 6.01 -6.90
N GLU A 270 54.19 7.33 -6.81
CA GLU A 270 53.13 7.99 -6.05
C GLU A 270 51.74 7.70 -6.62
N VAL A 271 51.57 7.78 -7.95
CA VAL A 271 50.29 7.49 -8.62
C VAL A 271 49.93 6.01 -8.50
N LYS A 272 50.91 5.10 -8.63
CA LYS A 272 50.71 3.67 -8.41
C LYS A 272 50.20 3.40 -7.00
N ALA A 273 50.84 3.99 -5.98
CA ALA A 273 50.45 3.83 -4.59
C ALA A 273 49.00 4.32 -4.34
N GLN A 274 48.63 5.47 -4.90
CA GLN A 274 47.26 6.00 -4.81
C GLN A 274 46.23 5.07 -5.47
N LYS A 275 46.52 4.55 -6.68
CA LYS A 275 45.63 3.61 -7.38
C LYS A 275 45.47 2.30 -6.60
N ILE A 276 46.55 1.75 -6.03
CA ILE A 276 46.50 0.56 -5.18
C ILE A 276 45.65 0.81 -3.93
N ALA A 277 45.81 1.96 -3.28
CA ALA A 277 45.00 2.33 -2.12
C ALA A 277 43.50 2.41 -2.47
N ALA A 278 43.15 3.03 -3.61
CA ALA A 278 41.78 3.11 -4.10
C ALA A 278 41.18 1.72 -4.42
N ILE A 279 41.98 0.83 -5.01
CA ILE A 279 41.60 -0.58 -5.26
C ILE A 279 41.34 -1.30 -3.95
N LYS A 280 42.24 -1.19 -2.96
CA LYS A 280 42.06 -1.79 -1.63
C LYS A 280 40.81 -1.27 -0.93
N GLU A 281 40.58 0.04 -0.97
CA GLU A 281 39.37 0.65 -0.39
C GLU A 281 38.09 0.14 -1.08
N LYS A 282 38.09 0.06 -2.42
CA LYS A 282 36.96 -0.46 -3.19
C LYS A 282 36.70 -1.94 -2.88
N GLN A 283 37.76 -2.76 -2.79
CA GLN A 283 37.65 -4.15 -2.36
C GLN A 283 37.05 -4.26 -0.96
N GLY A 284 37.47 -3.38 -0.03
CA GLY A 284 36.88 -3.31 1.30
C GLY A 284 35.37 -3.01 1.26
N LEU A 285 34.93 -2.09 0.40
CA LEU A 285 33.51 -1.80 0.22
C LEU A 285 32.73 -2.98 -0.38
N ILE A 286 33.33 -3.72 -1.32
CA ILE A 286 32.75 -4.95 -1.87
C ILE A 286 32.57 -5.98 -0.74
N ASN A 287 33.63 -6.23 0.05
CA ASN A 287 33.59 -7.14 1.18
C ASN A 287 32.48 -6.79 2.18
N GLY A 288 32.39 -5.52 2.58
CA GLY A 288 31.31 -5.05 3.46
C GLY A 288 29.92 -5.24 2.85
N THR A 289 29.77 -5.04 1.54
CA THR A 289 28.50 -5.24 0.83
C THR A 289 28.11 -6.73 0.78
N VAL A 290 29.09 -7.61 0.52
CA VAL A 290 28.89 -9.06 0.49
C VAL A 290 28.46 -9.57 1.87
N GLU A 291 29.05 -9.06 2.95
CA GLU A 291 28.67 -9.45 4.32
C GLU A 291 27.21 -9.05 4.65
N ARG A 292 26.74 -7.90 4.15
CA ARG A 292 25.32 -7.50 4.26
C ARG A 292 24.40 -8.47 3.49
N ALA A 293 24.82 -8.87 2.28
CA ALA A 293 24.08 -9.84 1.49
C ALA A 293 24.02 -11.21 2.17
N LEU A 294 25.15 -11.69 2.70
CA LEU A 294 25.26 -12.95 3.42
C LEU A 294 24.36 -12.97 4.68
N ASP A 295 24.31 -11.89 5.47
CA ASP A 295 23.40 -11.79 6.62
C ASP A 295 21.94 -11.93 6.18
N ALA A 296 21.53 -11.16 5.17
CA ALA A 296 20.15 -11.17 4.66
C ALA A 296 19.75 -12.54 4.10
N TYR A 297 20.57 -13.14 3.23
CA TYR A 297 20.32 -14.49 2.70
C TYR A 297 20.40 -15.56 3.79
N GLY A 298 21.24 -15.37 4.80
CA GLY A 298 21.34 -16.25 5.97
C GLY A 298 20.03 -16.32 6.74
N ARG A 299 19.42 -15.15 7.00
CA ARG A 299 18.10 -15.06 7.63
C ARG A 299 17.01 -15.68 6.76
N ALA A 300 17.02 -15.40 5.46
CA ALA A 300 16.08 -15.99 4.52
C ALA A 300 16.14 -17.53 4.55
N HIS A 301 17.35 -18.09 4.46
CA HIS A 301 17.58 -19.54 4.51
C HIS A 301 17.15 -20.13 5.85
N ALA A 302 17.51 -19.50 6.97
CA ALA A 302 17.15 -19.95 8.31
C ALA A 302 15.64 -20.02 8.53
N ILE A 303 14.86 -19.17 7.87
CA ILE A 303 13.40 -19.19 7.88
C ILE A 303 12.87 -20.25 6.91
N ALA A 304 13.31 -20.23 5.66
CA ALA A 304 12.81 -21.11 4.60
C ALA A 304 12.99 -22.60 4.96
N LYS A 305 14.13 -22.96 5.57
CA LYS A 305 14.44 -24.35 5.93
C LYS A 305 13.54 -24.94 7.03
N LYS A 306 12.76 -24.11 7.75
CA LYS A 306 11.84 -24.57 8.80
C LYS A 306 10.59 -25.25 8.23
N ASP A 307 10.21 -24.94 6.99
CA ASP A 307 9.06 -25.56 6.32
C ASP A 307 9.57 -26.50 5.20
N PRO A 308 9.34 -27.82 5.31
CA PRO A 308 9.72 -28.78 4.28
C PRO A 308 9.17 -28.45 2.88
N LYS A 309 8.03 -27.75 2.78
CA LYS A 309 7.46 -27.32 1.49
C LYS A 309 8.34 -26.31 0.75
N ASN A 310 9.17 -25.59 1.49
CA ASN A 310 10.09 -24.60 0.95
C ASN A 310 11.48 -25.17 0.68
N LYS A 311 11.68 -26.51 0.71
CA LYS A 311 13.00 -27.13 0.48
C LYS A 311 13.72 -26.62 -0.79
N PRO A 312 13.10 -26.58 -1.98
CA PRO A 312 13.78 -26.07 -3.18
C PRO A 312 14.19 -24.60 -3.05
N PHE A 313 13.35 -23.81 -2.37
CA PHE A 313 13.64 -22.41 -2.12
C PHE A 313 14.79 -22.25 -1.13
N ALA A 314 14.79 -23.00 -0.02
CA ALA A 314 15.88 -23.02 0.95
C ALA A 314 17.22 -23.44 0.32
N GLU A 315 17.21 -24.47 -0.54
CA GLU A 315 18.39 -24.90 -1.30
C GLU A 315 18.92 -23.80 -2.20
N SER A 316 18.05 -23.10 -2.95
CA SER A 316 18.46 -21.97 -3.81
C SER A 316 19.08 -20.82 -3.01
N LEU A 317 18.58 -20.55 -1.80
CA LEU A 317 19.15 -19.53 -0.89
C LEU A 317 20.52 -19.98 -0.37
N TYR A 318 20.69 -21.26 -0.08
CA TYR A 318 21.98 -21.81 0.38
C TYR A 318 23.03 -21.80 -0.73
N THR A 319 22.68 -22.13 -1.98
CA THR A 319 23.58 -21.97 -3.13
C THR A 319 24.04 -20.51 -3.25
N ARG A 320 23.11 -19.56 -3.11
CA ARG A 320 23.47 -18.13 -3.13
C ARG A 320 24.41 -17.72 -2.00
N LEU A 321 24.25 -18.29 -0.80
CA LEU A 321 25.18 -18.10 0.31
C LEU A 321 26.58 -18.63 -0.01
N GLN A 322 26.68 -19.80 -0.63
CA GLN A 322 27.96 -20.36 -1.08
C GLN A 322 28.68 -19.45 -2.07
N ASP A 323 27.96 -18.91 -3.07
CA ASP A 323 28.53 -17.99 -4.06
C ASP A 323 29.06 -16.72 -3.39
N LEU A 324 28.25 -16.09 -2.53
CA LEU A 324 28.64 -14.88 -1.82
C LEU A 324 29.83 -15.11 -0.88
N TYR A 325 29.86 -16.24 -0.19
CA TYR A 325 30.94 -16.57 0.74
C TYR A 325 32.25 -16.87 -0.01
N LYS A 326 32.19 -17.51 -1.18
CA LYS A 326 33.34 -17.62 -2.09
C LYS A 326 33.83 -16.26 -2.56
N ILE A 327 32.94 -15.34 -2.92
CA ILE A 327 33.34 -13.97 -3.30
C ILE A 327 34.07 -13.26 -2.14
N ARG A 328 33.58 -13.41 -0.90
CA ARG A 328 34.16 -12.76 0.28
C ARG A 328 35.47 -13.38 0.76
N PHE A 329 35.57 -14.71 0.78
CA PHE A 329 36.64 -15.44 1.48
C PHE A 329 37.43 -16.41 0.59
N ASN A 330 37.08 -16.54 -0.69
CA ASN A 330 37.68 -17.47 -1.64
C ASN A 330 37.76 -18.93 -1.16
N LYS A 331 36.77 -19.36 -0.37
CA LYS A 331 36.64 -20.72 0.17
C LYS A 331 35.17 -21.01 0.52
N LEU A 332 34.90 -22.22 0.99
CA LEU A 332 33.58 -22.61 1.53
C LEU A 332 33.62 -23.03 2.99
N ASP A 333 34.78 -23.46 3.49
CA ASP A 333 34.91 -23.87 4.88
C ASP A 333 34.59 -22.71 5.84
N GLY A 334 33.74 -23.01 6.82
CA GLY A 334 33.27 -22.04 7.82
C GLY A 334 32.01 -21.27 7.44
N LEU A 335 31.40 -21.49 6.27
CA LEU A 335 30.16 -20.81 5.86
C LEU A 335 29.05 -20.90 6.92
N ASP A 336 28.74 -22.11 7.39
CA ASP A 336 27.64 -22.30 8.36
C ASP A 336 27.90 -21.60 9.70
N ALA A 337 29.14 -21.63 10.18
CA ALA A 337 29.54 -20.95 11.41
C ALA A 337 29.47 -19.42 11.25
N TRP A 338 29.90 -18.91 10.10
CA TRP A 338 29.81 -17.49 9.77
C TRP A 338 28.35 -17.04 9.71
N VAL A 339 27.50 -17.76 8.97
CA VAL A 339 26.07 -17.43 8.82
C VAL A 339 25.37 -17.48 10.18
N THR A 340 25.63 -18.50 10.99
CA THR A 340 25.07 -18.62 12.34
C THR A 340 25.44 -17.41 13.22
N THR A 341 26.69 -16.94 13.12
CA THR A 341 27.17 -15.77 13.86
C THR A 341 26.60 -14.45 13.32
N ALA A 342 26.39 -14.35 12.00
CA ALA A 342 25.84 -13.15 11.39
C ALA A 342 24.36 -12.96 11.75
N VAL A 343 23.55 -14.01 11.61
CA VAL A 343 22.09 -13.93 11.82
C VAL A 343 21.69 -13.74 13.29
N SER A 344 22.59 -14.04 14.23
CA SER A 344 22.37 -13.83 15.67
C SER A 344 22.50 -12.36 16.10
N LYS A 345 23.15 -11.53 15.28
CA LYS A 345 23.22 -10.08 15.49
C LYS A 345 21.95 -9.40 14.98
N PRO A 346 21.63 -8.16 15.40
CA PRO A 346 20.59 -7.38 14.74
C PRO A 346 20.95 -7.13 13.27
N MET A 347 19.98 -7.31 12.37
CA MET A 347 20.16 -6.93 10.97
C MET A 347 20.41 -5.43 10.90
N THR A 348 21.36 -5.01 10.08
CA THR A 348 21.63 -3.58 9.95
C THR A 348 20.70 -2.92 8.93
N ASP A 349 20.24 -1.70 9.25
CA ASP A 349 19.36 -0.91 8.39
C ASP A 349 20.01 -0.67 7.00
N PRO A 350 19.33 -1.01 5.89
CA PRO A 350 19.79 -0.77 4.52
C PRO A 350 20.11 0.68 4.15
N ARG A 351 19.71 1.65 4.97
CA ARG A 351 20.08 3.07 4.82
C ARG A 351 21.46 3.40 5.36
N THR A 352 22.02 2.56 6.23
CA THR A 352 23.36 2.79 6.79
C THR A 352 24.42 2.69 5.70
N ALA A 353 25.41 3.58 5.75
CA ALA A 353 26.55 3.49 4.86
C ALA A 353 27.29 2.16 5.09
N ILE A 354 27.73 1.53 4.01
CA ILE A 354 28.53 0.32 4.06
C ILE A 354 29.97 0.72 4.39
N ALA A 355 30.47 0.26 5.54
CA ALA A 355 31.86 0.46 5.90
C ALA A 355 32.76 -0.51 5.12
N PRO A 356 33.95 -0.08 4.66
CA PRO A 356 34.92 -0.99 4.08
C PRO A 356 35.36 -2.05 5.10
N VAL A 357 35.43 -3.31 4.66
CA VAL A 357 35.98 -4.43 5.43
C VAL A 357 37.27 -4.89 4.76
N LEU A 358 38.40 -4.46 5.32
CA LEU A 358 39.73 -4.86 4.86
C LEU A 358 40.12 -6.18 5.53
N ASP A 359 40.59 -7.14 4.74
CA ASP A 359 41.22 -8.32 5.30
C ASP A 359 42.58 -7.96 5.89
N PRO A 360 42.99 -8.60 7.00
CA PRO A 360 44.33 -8.41 7.52
C PRO A 360 45.35 -8.77 6.43
N GLU A 361 46.34 -7.91 6.23
CA GLU A 361 47.42 -8.23 5.29
C GLU A 361 48.07 -9.54 5.74
N PRO A 362 48.40 -10.45 4.80
CA PRO A 362 49.16 -11.64 5.15
C PRO A 362 50.41 -11.19 5.90
N SER A 363 50.52 -11.56 7.17
CA SER A 363 51.75 -11.34 7.92
C SER A 363 52.89 -11.94 7.10
N ALA A 364 53.97 -11.19 6.91
CA ALA A 364 55.19 -11.68 6.28
C ALA A 364 55.81 -12.77 7.18
N ALA A 365 55.22 -13.97 7.15
CA ALA A 365 55.86 -15.17 7.62
C ALA A 365 56.93 -15.54 6.58
N ALA A 366 58.15 -15.78 7.07
CA ALA A 366 59.34 -16.07 6.30
C ALA A 366 59.07 -17.00 5.10
N GLU A 367 59.53 -16.56 3.94
CA GLU A 367 59.48 -17.28 2.67
C GLU A 367 60.07 -18.69 2.85
N GLN A 368 59.22 -19.70 2.74
CA GLN A 368 59.63 -21.01 2.25
C GLN A 368 59.39 -21.02 0.73
N PRO A 369 60.32 -21.55 -0.06
CA PRO A 369 60.26 -21.46 -1.51
C PRO A 369 59.09 -22.30 -2.03
N VAL A 370 58.08 -21.64 -2.60
CA VAL A 370 57.03 -22.28 -3.38
C VAL A 370 57.38 -22.16 -4.86
N THR A 371 57.46 -23.32 -5.51
CA THR A 371 57.60 -23.48 -6.96
C THR A 371 56.52 -22.72 -7.73
N PRO A 372 56.83 -22.21 -8.93
CA PRO A 372 55.92 -21.35 -9.69
C PRO A 372 54.70 -22.15 -10.17
N VAL A 373 53.52 -21.80 -9.68
CA VAL A 373 52.25 -22.23 -10.27
C VAL A 373 51.91 -21.27 -11.39
N THR A 374 51.99 -21.77 -12.61
CA THR A 374 51.58 -21.12 -13.85
C THR A 374 50.14 -20.62 -13.70
N THR A 375 49.95 -19.30 -13.82
CA THR A 375 48.64 -18.66 -13.81
C THR A 375 47.92 -19.04 -15.10
N ALA A 376 46.95 -19.95 -15.01
CA ALA A 376 46.03 -20.20 -16.09
C ALA A 376 45.07 -19.01 -16.18
N ASN A 377 45.23 -18.21 -17.24
CA ASN A 377 44.20 -17.32 -17.74
C ASN A 377 42.88 -18.10 -17.82
N THR A 378 41.92 -17.74 -16.97
CA THR A 378 40.53 -18.10 -17.21
C THR A 378 39.87 -16.86 -17.79
N ASP A 379 39.70 -16.89 -19.11
CA ASP A 379 38.80 -16.03 -19.85
C ASP A 379 37.44 -15.95 -19.14
N MET A 380 37.15 -14.81 -18.50
CA MET A 380 35.76 -14.41 -18.26
C MET A 380 35.20 -13.84 -19.57
N LYS A 381 35.03 -14.72 -20.56
CA LYS A 381 34.29 -14.41 -21.78
C LYS A 381 32.81 -14.70 -21.53
N GLY A 382 32.04 -13.63 -21.39
CA GLY A 382 30.61 -13.56 -21.73
C GLY A 382 29.68 -14.59 -21.11
N SER A 383 28.95 -14.17 -20.08
CA SER A 383 27.51 -14.45 -20.02
C SER A 383 26.76 -13.13 -20.02
N SER A 384 26.80 -12.48 -21.19
CA SER A 384 25.65 -11.74 -21.70
C SER A 384 24.62 -12.80 -22.12
N GLU A 385 24.02 -13.45 -21.13
CA GLU A 385 22.78 -14.16 -21.32
C GLU A 385 21.83 -13.54 -20.32
N SER A 386 20.92 -12.75 -20.87
CA SER A 386 19.69 -12.34 -20.22
C SER A 386 18.99 -13.62 -19.77
N ALA A 387 19.37 -14.14 -18.59
CA ALA A 387 18.66 -15.18 -17.91
C ALA A 387 17.36 -14.55 -17.40
N SER A 388 16.41 -14.41 -18.32
CA SER A 388 14.99 -14.59 -18.07
C SER A 388 14.76 -16.04 -17.61
N ALA A 389 15.44 -16.45 -16.54
CA ALA A 389 14.97 -17.52 -15.70
C ALA A 389 13.83 -16.90 -14.92
N ALA A 390 12.61 -17.07 -15.46
CA ALA A 390 11.40 -16.99 -14.67
C ALA A 390 11.53 -18.03 -13.54
N VAL A 391 12.22 -17.66 -12.47
CA VAL A 391 12.06 -18.30 -11.17
C VAL A 391 10.61 -18.08 -10.84
N GLN A 392 9.80 -19.12 -11.06
CA GLN A 392 8.41 -19.12 -10.65
C GLN A 392 8.40 -18.69 -9.18
N PRO A 393 7.67 -17.63 -8.80
CA PRO A 393 7.38 -17.44 -7.39
C PRO A 393 6.76 -18.75 -6.91
N ALA A 394 7.27 -19.30 -5.82
CA ALA A 394 6.64 -20.43 -5.15
C ALA A 394 5.14 -20.14 -5.09
N LYS A 395 4.33 -21.06 -5.60
CA LYS A 395 2.87 -20.94 -5.63
C LYS A 395 2.38 -20.65 -4.20
N THR A 396 1.96 -19.40 -3.98
CA THR A 396 0.99 -18.82 -3.03
C THR A 396 0.67 -19.61 -1.74
N PRO A 397 0.45 -18.92 -0.61
CA PRO A 397 1.35 -17.97 0.06
C PRO A 397 1.38 -18.26 1.59
N ALA A 398 2.14 -17.49 2.36
CA ALA A 398 1.74 -17.21 3.74
C ALA A 398 0.36 -16.53 3.67
N LYS A 399 -0.70 -17.33 3.70
CA LYS A 399 -2.07 -16.85 3.79
C LYS A 399 -2.14 -16.12 5.12
N ARG A 400 -2.33 -14.80 5.08
CA ARG A 400 -2.70 -14.01 6.24
C ARG A 400 -3.77 -14.79 7.02
N PRO A 401 -3.57 -15.07 8.33
CA PRO A 401 -4.52 -15.87 9.08
C PRO A 401 -5.89 -15.20 9.00
N ALA A 402 -6.88 -15.90 8.43
CA ALA A 402 -8.24 -15.40 8.43
C ALA A 402 -8.69 -15.24 9.89
N PRO A 403 -9.32 -14.11 10.29
CA PRO A 403 -9.90 -14.00 11.62
C PRO A 403 -10.91 -15.14 11.79
N LYS A 404 -10.75 -15.94 12.86
CA LYS A 404 -11.70 -17.00 13.21
C LYS A 404 -13.09 -16.37 13.31
N LYS A 405 -14.05 -16.83 12.51
CA LYS A 405 -15.47 -16.53 12.73
C LYS A 405 -15.80 -16.91 14.18
N LYS A 406 -16.06 -15.93 15.04
CA LYS A 406 -16.74 -16.18 16.31
C LYS A 406 -18.13 -16.68 15.93
N GLY A 407 -18.42 -17.94 16.20
CA GLY A 407 -19.78 -18.47 16.12
C GLY A 407 -20.64 -17.68 17.10
N THR A 408 -21.67 -17.03 16.58
CA THR A 408 -22.84 -16.62 17.36
C THR A 408 -23.44 -17.89 17.95
N ARG A 409 -23.53 -17.92 19.28
CA ARG A 409 -24.37 -18.87 20.01
C ARG A 409 -25.73 -18.24 20.20
#